data_AF-A0A835R5T8-F1
#
_entry.id   AF-A0A835R5T8-F1
#
_cell.length_a   1.000
_cell.length_b   1.000
_cell.length_c   1.000
_cell.angle_alpha   90.00
_cell.angle_beta   90.00
_cell.angle_gamma   90.00
#
_symmetry.space_group_name_H-M   'P 1'
#
loop_
_entity.id
_entity.type
_entity.pdbx_description
1 polymer ?
#
loop_
_entity_poly.entity_id
_entity_poly.type
_entity_poly.pdbx_seq_one_letter_code
_entity_poly.pdbx_strand_id
1 'polypeptide(L)'
;MREDMAAAWSGVAEFTKAAQEKGMEAVTWAVHISASMASAGVTPPSPELAHVLVSHICWDNDVPYAWKYLEKAIAFSLAPPMLLLALLTSRSVCLSQYVELFY
;
A
#
# COMPACT_ATOMS: atom_id res chain seq x y z
N MET A 1 -2.12 9.61 20.21
CA MET A 1 -2.40 8.18 19.96
C MET A 1 -3.05 7.92 18.59
N ARG A 2 -3.72 8.89 17.93
CA ARG A 2 -4.17 8.75 16.53
C ARG A 2 -3.25 9.44 15.51
N GLU A 3 -2.50 10.47 15.93
CA GLU A 3 -1.62 11.28 15.07
C GLU A 3 -0.23 10.67 14.87
N ASP A 4 0.29 9.96 15.87
CA ASP A 4 1.52 9.18 15.87
C ASP A 4 1.47 8.01 14.89
N MET A 5 0.32 7.34 14.77
CA MET A 5 0.13 6.32 13.73
C MET A 5 0.05 6.94 12.33
N ALA A 6 -0.64 8.07 12.17
CA ALA A 6 -0.70 8.76 10.87
C ALA A 6 0.69 9.19 10.38
N ALA A 7 1.54 9.68 11.29
CA ALA A 7 2.92 10.04 10.98
C ALA A 7 3.77 8.80 10.63
N ALA A 8 3.62 7.69 11.36
CA ALA A 8 4.34 6.44 11.06
C ALA A 8 3.97 5.88 9.66
N TRP A 9 2.68 5.93 9.32
CA TRP A 9 2.19 5.50 8.01
C TRP A 9 2.57 6.45 6.86
N SER A 10 2.66 7.76 7.14
CA SER A 10 3.22 8.73 6.20
C SER A 10 4.67 8.39 5.87
N GLY A 11 5.47 8.03 6.88
CA GLY A 11 6.85 7.57 6.67
C GLY A 11 6.94 6.29 5.84
N VAL A 12 6.00 5.35 6.01
CA VAL A 12 5.91 4.13 5.18
C VAL A 12 5.58 4.46 3.72
N ALA A 13 4.67 5.41 3.47
CA ALA A 13 4.35 5.86 2.11
C ALA A 13 5.58 6.51 1.45
N GLU A 14 6.26 7.42 2.14
CA GLU A 14 7.48 8.08 1.65
C GLU A 14 8.61 7.08 1.40
N PHE A 15 8.78 6.09 2.30
CA PHE A 15 9.75 5.02 2.10
C PHE A 15 9.42 4.15 0.88
N THR A 16 8.14 3.84 0.68
CA THR A 16 7.68 3.08 -0.50
C THR A 16 7.95 3.86 -1.79
N LYS A 17 7.69 5.16 -1.80
CA LYS A 17 8.03 6.06 -2.91
C LYS A 17 9.53 6.08 -3.20
N ALA A 18 10.35 6.29 -2.18
CA ALA A 18 11.81 6.32 -2.30
C ALA A 18 12.38 4.96 -2.74
N ALA A 19 11.78 3.85 -2.30
CA ALA A 19 12.14 2.50 -2.73
C ALA A 19 11.82 2.30 -4.22
N GLN A 20 10.69 2.80 -4.69
CA GLN A 20 10.31 2.76 -6.11
C GLN A 20 11.26 3.58 -6.98
N GLU A 21 11.57 4.83 -6.62
CA GLU A 21 12.50 5.69 -7.36
C GLU A 21 13.92 5.11 -7.44
N LYS A 22 14.38 4.46 -6.36
CA LYS A 22 15.70 3.83 -6.30
C LYS A 22 15.74 2.44 -6.94
N GLY A 23 14.62 1.92 -7.43
CA GLY A 23 14.54 0.57 -7.99
C GLY A 23 14.84 -0.53 -6.96
N MET A 24 14.51 -0.30 -5.69
CA MET A 24 14.67 -1.29 -4.63
C MET A 24 13.89 -2.57 -4.95
N GLU A 25 14.45 -3.72 -4.62
CA GLU A 25 13.72 -4.97 -4.79
C GLU A 25 12.50 -5.02 -3.85
N ALA A 26 11.34 -5.40 -4.40
CA ALA A 26 10.08 -5.45 -3.65
C ALA A 26 10.12 -6.39 -2.43
N VAL A 27 10.99 -7.41 -2.45
CA VAL A 27 11.23 -8.31 -1.32
C VAL A 27 11.96 -7.58 -0.19
N THR A 28 13.01 -6.82 -0.52
CA THR A 28 13.78 -6.01 0.44
C THR A 28 12.91 -4.94 1.09
N TRP A 29 12.06 -4.29 0.30
CA TRP A 29 11.04 -3.38 0.83
C TRP A 29 10.10 -4.07 1.82
N ALA A 30 9.57 -5.25 1.47
CA ALA A 30 8.63 -5.97 2.33
C ALA A 30 9.26 -6.37 3.68
N VAL A 31 10.54 -6.77 3.66
CA VAL A 31 11.31 -7.06 4.89
C VAL A 31 11.54 -5.79 5.73
N HIS A 32 11.83 -4.65 5.11
CA HIS A 32 11.97 -3.39 5.83
C HIS A 32 10.66 -2.94 6.47
N ILE A 33 9.53 -3.05 5.75
CA ILE A 33 8.20 -2.71 6.28
C ILE A 33 7.81 -3.68 7.39
N SER A 34 8.05 -4.99 7.23
CA SER A 34 7.75 -5.97 8.28
C SER A 34 8.54 -5.70 9.57
N ALA A 35 9.84 -5.39 9.45
CA ALA A 35 10.69 -5.03 10.57
C ALA A 35 10.25 -3.72 11.23
N SER A 36 9.84 -2.72 10.44
CA SER A 36 9.35 -1.43 10.94
C SER A 36 8.00 -1.56 11.66
N MET A 37 7.12 -2.44 11.17
CA MET A 37 5.86 -2.76 11.85
C MET A 37 6.10 -3.49 13.17
N ALA A 38 7.03 -4.45 13.16
CA ALA A 38 7.41 -5.18 14.36
C ALA A 38 8.02 -4.26 15.43
N SER A 39 8.86 -3.29 15.04
CA SER A 39 9.43 -2.30 15.96
C SER A 39 8.39 -1.29 16.47
N ALA A 40 7.37 -0.97 15.66
CA ALA A 40 6.23 -0.15 16.05
C ALA A 40 5.19 -0.90 16.90
N GLY A 41 5.37 -2.21 17.14
CA GLY A 41 4.41 -3.03 17.89
C GLY A 41 3.12 -3.34 17.13
N VAL A 42 3.09 -3.12 15.81
CA VAL A 42 1.95 -3.39 14.95
C VAL A 42 1.99 -4.86 14.53
N THR A 43 0.95 -5.61 14.89
CA THR A 43 0.81 -7.00 14.47
C THR A 43 0.27 -7.07 13.04
N PRO A 44 0.98 -7.74 12.10
CA PRO A 44 0.40 -8.03 10.80
C PRO A 44 -0.72 -9.08 10.94
N PRO A 45 -1.77 -9.02 10.10
CA PRO A 45 -1.96 -8.11 8.98
C PRO A 45 -2.61 -6.77 9.39
N SER A 46 -2.03 -5.63 8.95
CA SER A 46 -2.56 -4.29 9.25
C SER A 46 -3.48 -3.77 8.14
N PRO A 47 -4.74 -3.40 8.45
CA PRO A 47 -5.65 -2.80 7.48
C PRO A 47 -5.25 -1.37 7.07
N GLU A 48 -4.54 -0.64 7.93
CA GLU A 48 -4.05 0.71 7.66
C GLU A 48 -3.00 0.70 6.55
N LEU A 49 -2.06 -0.26 6.60
CA LEU A 49 -1.08 -0.46 5.54
C LEU A 49 -1.76 -0.72 4.18
N ALA A 50 -2.87 -1.48 4.17
CA ALA A 50 -3.64 -1.74 2.96
C ALA A 50 -4.19 -0.45 2.34
N HIS A 51 -4.72 0.46 3.17
CA HIS A 51 -5.22 1.76 2.72
C HIS A 51 -4.10 2.64 2.15
N VAL A 52 -2.95 2.70 2.84
CA VAL A 52 -1.81 3.51 2.41
C VAL A 52 -1.26 3.00 1.08
N LEU A 53 -1.07 1.68 0.94
CA LEU A 53 -0.58 1.07 -0.29
C LEU A 53 -1.52 1.33 -1.46
N VAL A 54 -2.82 1.06 -1.30
CA VAL A 54 -3.79 1.28 -2.37
C VAL A 54 -3.90 2.76 -2.72
N SER A 55 -3.90 3.66 -1.73
CA SER A 55 -3.88 5.10 -1.98
C SER A 55 -2.64 5.53 -2.76
N HIS A 56 -1.47 4.98 -2.44
CA HIS A 56 -0.22 5.36 -3.07
C HIS A 56 -0.12 4.82 -4.52
N ILE A 57 -0.51 3.55 -4.73
CA ILE A 57 -0.51 2.91 -6.05
C ILE A 57 -1.56 3.54 -6.97
N CYS A 58 -2.76 3.84 -6.47
CA CYS A 58 -3.85 4.33 -7.32
C CYS A 58 -3.78 5.81 -7.69
N TRP A 59 -3.10 6.67 -6.91
CA TRP A 59 -3.08 8.12 -7.16
C TRP A 59 -1.70 8.67 -7.55
N ASP A 60 -0.62 8.17 -6.95
CA ASP A 60 0.71 8.78 -7.11
C ASP A 60 1.61 7.97 -8.06
N ASN A 61 1.29 6.70 -8.33
CA ASN A 61 2.22 5.81 -9.06
C ASN A 61 1.53 4.66 -9.82
N ASP A 62 0.72 4.99 -10.83
CA ASP A 62 0.06 4.02 -11.73
C ASP A 62 1.06 3.40 -12.73
N VAL A 63 2.09 2.75 -12.20
CA VAL A 63 3.16 2.08 -12.96
C VAL A 63 3.17 0.58 -12.66
N PRO A 64 3.51 -0.27 -13.64
CA PRO A 64 3.57 -1.72 -13.45
C PRO A 64 4.48 -2.17 -12.29
N TYR A 65 5.46 -1.33 -11.94
CA TYR A 65 6.38 -1.59 -10.84
C TYR A 65 5.72 -1.50 -9.46
N ALA A 66 4.71 -0.66 -9.28
CA ALA A 66 4.04 -0.47 -8.01
C ALA A 66 3.24 -1.71 -7.58
N TRP A 67 2.68 -2.43 -8.56
CA TRP A 67 1.96 -3.69 -8.36
C TRP A 67 2.83 -4.81 -7.78
N LYS A 68 4.13 -4.83 -8.08
CA LYS A 68 5.08 -5.80 -7.50
C LYS A 68 5.19 -5.67 -5.99
N TYR A 69 5.09 -4.45 -5.47
CA TYR A 69 5.11 -4.20 -4.02
C TYR A 69 3.82 -4.70 -3.37
N LEU A 70 2.69 -4.55 -4.05
CA LEU A 70 1.41 -5.07 -3.58
C LEU A 70 1.40 -6.60 -3.50
N GLU A 71 1.91 -7.28 -4.53
CA GLU A 71 2.06 -8.73 -4.53
C GLU A 71 2.92 -9.22 -3.36
N LYS A 72 4.03 -8.51 -3.07
CA LYS A 72 4.89 -8.84 -1.92
C LYS A 72 4.22 -8.52 -0.58
N ALA A 73 3.42 -7.45 -0.49
CA ALA A 73 2.63 -7.17 0.71
C ALA A 73 1.65 -8.31 1.03
N ILE A 74 1.02 -8.88 0.01
CA ILE A 74 0.14 -10.05 0.14
C ILE A 74 0.95 -11.30 0.52
N ALA A 75 2.05 -11.57 -0.17
CA ALA A 75 2.89 -12.75 0.07
C ALA A 75 3.49 -12.79 1.49
N PHE A 76 3.86 -11.62 2.03
CA PHE A 76 4.38 -11.49 3.39
C PHE A 76 3.29 -11.31 4.45
N SER A 77 2.00 -11.41 4.08
CA SER A 77 0.86 -11.23 4.99
C SER A 77 0.89 -9.89 5.76
N LEU A 78 1.47 -8.86 5.15
CA LEU A 78 1.63 -7.54 5.76
C LEU A 78 0.28 -6.80 5.87
N ALA A 79 -0.58 -7.03 4.87
CA ALA A 79 -1.92 -6.47 4.79
C ALA A 79 -2.94 -7.58 4.50
N PRO A 80 -4.21 -7.43 4.93
CA PRO A 80 -5.24 -8.41 4.65
C PRO A 80 -5.51 -8.47 3.13
N PRO A 81 -5.36 -9.64 2.47
CA PRO A 81 -5.48 -9.73 1.01
C PRO A 81 -6.89 -9.41 0.52
N MET A 82 -7.92 -9.84 1.26
CA MET A 82 -9.31 -9.54 0.92
C MET A 82 -9.61 -8.04 1.02
N LEU A 83 -8.98 -7.34 1.97
CA LEU A 83 -9.14 -5.89 2.11
C LEU A 83 -8.44 -5.14 0.97
N LEU A 84 -7.22 -5.55 0.60
CA LEU A 84 -6.51 -5.00 -0.56
C LEU A 84 -7.33 -5.16 -1.84
N LEU A 85 -7.89 -6.35 -2.08
CA LEU A 85 -8.76 -6.61 -3.22
C LEU A 85 -10.03 -5.76 -3.17
N ALA A 86 -10.69 -5.68 -2.00
CA ALA A 86 -11.90 -4.85 -1.83
C ALA A 86 -11.64 -3.36 -2.08
N LEU A 87 -10.48 -2.85 -1.67
CA LEU A 87 -10.10 -1.45 -1.90
C LEU A 87 -9.79 -1.18 -3.37
N LEU A 88 -9.10 -2.10 -4.05
CA LEU A 88 -8.85 -2.01 -5.49
C LEU A 88 -10.16 -2.08 -6.30
N THR A 89 -11.06 -3.00 -5.97
CA THR A 89 -12.35 -3.14 -6.68
C THR A 89 -13.27 -1.96 -6.44
N SER A 90 -13.30 -1.42 -5.22
CA SER A 90 -14.07 -0.21 -4.92
C SER A 90 -13.64 0.99 -5.76
N ARG A 91 -12.36 1.05 -6.15
CA ARG A 91 -11.81 2.12 -6.98
C ARG A 91 -11.99 1.88 -8.47
N SER A 92 -11.90 0.64 -8.97
CA SER A 92 -12.24 0.33 -10.36
C SER A 92 -13.73 0.57 -10.66
N VAL A 93 -14.61 0.27 -9.70
CA VAL A 93 -16.05 0.57 -9.80
C VAL A 93 -16.30 2.08 -9.80
N CYS A 94 -15.61 2.84 -8.94
CA CYS A 94 -15.69 4.31 -8.96
C CYS A 94 -15.18 4.91 -10.28
N LEU A 95 -14.08 4.41 -10.85
CA LEU A 95 -13.57 4.85 -12.15
C LEU A 95 -14.53 4.50 -13.30
N SER A 96 -15.14 3.30 -13.28
CA SER A 96 -16.14 2.90 -14.27
C SER A 96 -17.37 3.80 -14.25
N GLN A 97 -17.84 4.19 -13.07
CA GLN A 97 -19.02 5.04 -12.95
C GLN A 97 -18.74 6.51 -13.30
N TYR A 98 -17.49 6.96 -13.13
CA TYR A 98 -17.07 8.29 -13.58
C TYR A 98 -16.96 8.35 -15.12
N VAL A 99 -16.51 7.29 -15.80
CA VAL A 99 -16.46 7.26 -17.28
C VAL A 99 -17.86 7.28 -17.90
N GLU A 100 -18.85 6.61 -17.30
CA GLU A 100 -20.24 6.64 -17.80
C GLU A 100 -20.99 7.95 -17.52
N LEU A 101 -20.51 8.82 -16.62
CA LEU A 101 -21.13 10.13 -16.36
C LEU A 101 -20.61 11.24 -17.29
N PHE A 102 -19.60 10.95 -18.13
CA PHE A 102 -19.01 11.87 -19.10
C PHE A 102 -19.21 11.41 -20.56
N TYR A 103 -20.16 10.48 -20.80
CA TYR A 103 -20.62 10.08 -22.13
C TYR A 103 -22.15 10.12 -22.20
#